data_AF-A0A5Q0MVZ0-F1
#
_entry.id   AF-A0A5Q0MVZ0-F1
#
_cell.length_a   1.000
_cell.length_b   1.000
_cell.length_c   1.000
_cell.angle_alpha   90.00
_cell.angle_beta   90.00
_cell.angle_gamma   90.00
#
_symmetry.space_group_name_H-M   'P 1'
#
loop_
_entity.id
_entity.type
_entity.pdbx_description
1 polymer ?
#
loop_
_entity_poly.entity_id
_entity_poly.type
_entity_poly.pdbx_seq_one_letter_code
_entity_poly.pdbx_strand_id
1 'polypeptide(L)'
;MSGILGRQRMLLLLDELDSELSNQIVGLIVFLSIEDHTKDQHLFLLCPGGSIIGGVAIYDMMQSVKADVHTVAVGDVASIASFILLGGTIPKRLAFPHAWRQWDFYLKEKRRLCLRHMKYEY
;
A
#
# COMPACT_ATOMS: atom_id res chain seq x y z
N MET A 1 -17.97 2.10 6.76
CA MET A 1 -17.16 3.30 6.40
C MET A 1 -17.96 4.20 5.47
N SER A 2 -17.80 5.52 5.63
CA SER A 2 -18.70 6.58 5.10
C SER A 2 -18.83 6.58 3.57
N GLY A 3 -20.05 6.44 3.05
CA GLY A 3 -20.37 6.36 1.61
C GLY A 3 -20.05 7.63 0.78
N ILE A 4 -19.49 8.65 1.40
CA ILE A 4 -19.09 9.92 0.75
C ILE A 4 -17.72 9.76 0.06
N LEU A 5 -16.84 8.89 0.56
CA LEU A 5 -15.46 8.82 0.07
C LEU A 5 -15.29 7.98 -1.21
N GLY A 6 -16.14 6.95 -1.40
CA GLY A 6 -16.16 6.17 -2.64
C GLY A 6 -16.40 7.05 -3.86
N ARG A 7 -17.19 8.12 -3.73
CA ARG A 7 -17.44 9.08 -4.83
C ARG A 7 -16.20 9.87 -5.26
N GLN A 8 -15.20 10.00 -4.39
CA GLN A 8 -13.94 10.66 -4.69
C GLN A 8 -12.83 9.67 -5.09
N ARG A 9 -13.16 8.38 -5.26
CA ARG A 9 -12.20 7.29 -5.57
C ARG A 9 -11.02 7.21 -4.60
N MET A 10 -11.25 7.62 -3.35
CA MET A 10 -10.28 7.52 -2.27
C MET A 10 -10.64 6.31 -1.41
N LEU A 11 -9.73 5.33 -1.38
CA LEU A 11 -9.78 4.16 -0.52
C LEU A 11 -8.85 4.42 0.69
N LEU A 12 -9.35 4.17 1.89
CA LEU A 12 -8.58 4.36 3.13
C LEU A 12 -8.45 3.01 3.83
N LEU A 13 -7.21 2.61 4.11
CA LEU A 13 -6.88 1.44 4.90
C LEU A 13 -6.08 1.96 6.11
N LEU A 14 -6.79 2.17 7.22
CA LEU A 14 -6.29 2.88 8.41
C LEU A 14 -6.16 1.99 9.66
N ASP A 15 -6.42 0.70 9.52
CA ASP A 15 -6.45 -0.26 10.62
C ASP A 15 -5.71 -1.54 10.23
N GLU A 16 -5.55 -2.47 11.18
CA GLU A 16 -5.01 -3.80 10.93
C GLU A 16 -5.81 -4.53 9.83
N LEU A 17 -5.09 -5.25 8.96
CA LEU A 17 -5.73 -5.92 7.84
C LEU A 17 -6.35 -7.24 8.27
N ASP A 18 -7.67 -7.27 8.39
CA ASP A 18 -8.44 -8.50 8.59
C ASP A 18 -9.17 -8.93 7.30
N SER A 19 -9.84 -10.09 7.37
CA SER A 19 -10.57 -10.65 6.23
C SER A 19 -11.78 -9.81 5.82
N GLU A 20 -12.43 -9.13 6.76
CA GLU A 20 -13.62 -8.33 6.47
C GLU A 20 -13.22 -7.05 5.73
N LEU A 21 -12.26 -6.31 6.28
CA LEU A 21 -11.70 -5.10 5.72
C LEU A 21 -11.03 -5.38 4.37
N SER A 22 -10.34 -6.51 4.21
CA SER A 22 -9.81 -6.89 2.89
C SER A 22 -10.90 -7.08 1.84
N ASN A 23 -12.00 -7.74 2.20
CA ASN A 23 -13.13 -7.94 1.28
C ASN A 23 -13.81 -6.61 0.94
N GLN A 24 -13.91 -5.69 1.90
CA GLN A 24 -14.44 -4.35 1.66
C GLN A 24 -13.56 -3.56 0.68
N ILE A 25 -12.23 -3.55 0.86
CA ILE A 25 -11.30 -2.85 -0.04
C ILE A 25 -11.33 -3.46 -1.45
N VAL A 26 -11.29 -4.79 -1.57
CA VAL A 26 -11.43 -5.49 -2.85
C VAL A 26 -12.74 -5.12 -3.55
N GLY A 27 -13.86 -5.19 -2.82
CA GLY A 27 -15.17 -4.83 -3.36
C GLY A 27 -15.24 -3.39 -3.85
N LEU A 28 -14.62 -2.45 -3.13
CA LEU A 28 -14.54 -1.05 -3.54
C LEU A 28 -13.68 -0.85 -4.80
N ILE A 29 -12.53 -1.52 -4.91
CA ILE A 29 -11.67 -1.44 -6.12
C ILE A 29 -12.45 -1.90 -7.36
N VAL A 30 -13.16 -3.03 -7.23
CA VAL A 30 -13.99 -3.58 -8.31
C VAL A 30 -15.17 -2.66 -8.63
N PHE A 31 -15.87 -2.16 -7.61
CA PHE A 31 -16.99 -1.25 -7.77
C PHE A 31 -16.58 0.02 -8.53
N LEU A 32 -15.47 0.65 -8.13
CA LEU A 32 -14.95 1.86 -8.78
C LEU A 32 -14.50 1.60 -10.22
N SER A 33 -13.99 0.40 -10.49
CA SER A 33 -13.61 -0.03 -11.85
C SER A 33 -14.83 -0.29 -12.74
N ILE A 34 -15.94 -0.78 -12.19
CA ILE A 34 -17.21 -0.94 -12.92
C ILE A 34 -17.83 0.42 -13.21
N GLU A 35 -17.80 1.35 -12.24
CA GLU A 35 -18.36 2.68 -12.40
C GLU A 35 -17.65 3.47 -13.50
N ASP A 36 -16.31 3.46 -13.52
CA ASP A 36 -15.52 3.96 -14.65
C ASP A 36 -14.06 3.49 -14.55
N HIS A 37 -13.64 2.74 -15.57
CA HIS A 37 -12.36 2.03 -15.64
C HIS A 37 -11.18 2.90 -16.12
N THR A 38 -11.42 4.17 -16.44
CA THR A 38 -10.41 5.09 -16.97
C THR A 38 -9.82 6.01 -15.93
N LYS A 39 -10.55 6.24 -14.83
CA LYS A 39 -10.15 7.16 -13.78
C LYS A 39 -9.41 6.43 -12.66
N ASP A 40 -8.28 7.02 -12.32
CA ASP A 40 -7.39 6.54 -11.28
C ASP A 40 -8.06 6.45 -9.90
N GLN A 41 -7.52 5.55 -9.08
CA GLN A 41 -7.97 5.32 -7.71
C GLN A 41 -6.83 5.62 -6.74
N HIS A 42 -7.14 6.20 -5.58
CA HIS A 42 -6.14 6.56 -4.57
C HIS A 42 -6.32 5.71 -3.31
N LEU A 43 -5.36 4.85 -3.01
CA LEU A 43 -5.32 4.00 -1.83
C LEU A 43 -4.34 4.59 -0.80
N PHE A 44 -4.88 5.08 0.30
CA PHE A 44 -4.11 5.53 1.46
C PHE A 44 -3.92 4.40 2.45
N LEU A 45 -2.67 4.20 2.87
CA LEU A 45 -2.23 3.11 3.72
C LEU A 45 -1.67 3.69 5.02
N LEU A 46 -2.29 3.31 6.14
CA LEU A 46 -1.81 3.46 7.52
C LEU A 46 -2.14 2.13 8.21
N CYS A 47 -1.22 1.17 8.15
CA CYS A 47 -1.49 -0.18 8.61
C CYS A 47 -0.19 -0.89 9.04
N PRO A 48 -0.14 -1.42 10.27
CA PRO A 48 1.03 -2.15 10.77
C PRO A 48 1.18 -3.55 10.15
N GLY A 49 0.14 -4.08 9.50
CA GLY A 49 0.13 -5.42 8.90
C GLY A 49 -1.20 -6.14 9.11
N GLY A 50 -1.17 -7.47 9.00
CA GLY A 50 -2.34 -8.31 9.23
C GLY A 50 -2.36 -9.56 8.34
N SER A 51 -3.55 -9.96 7.90
CA SER A 51 -3.80 -11.13 7.07
C SER A 51 -3.06 -11.08 5.74
N ILE A 52 -2.17 -12.06 5.53
CA ILE A 52 -1.42 -12.21 4.27
C ILE A 52 -2.39 -12.50 3.12
N ILE A 53 -3.37 -13.39 3.32
CA ILE A 53 -4.32 -13.78 2.27
C ILE A 53 -5.16 -12.58 1.84
N GLY A 54 -5.64 -11.78 2.79
CA GLY A 54 -6.39 -10.55 2.50
C GLY A 54 -5.55 -9.54 1.74
N GLY A 55 -4.28 -9.37 2.11
CA GLY A 55 -3.39 -8.44 1.42
C GLY A 55 -3.00 -8.87 0.01
N VAL A 56 -2.81 -10.17 -0.23
CA VAL A 56 -2.59 -10.71 -1.58
C VAL A 56 -3.85 -10.52 -2.44
N ALA A 57 -5.05 -10.74 -1.88
CA ALA A 57 -6.29 -10.50 -2.61
C ALA A 57 -6.45 -9.03 -3.05
N ILE A 58 -6.11 -8.07 -2.18
CA ILE A 58 -6.08 -6.65 -2.54
C ILE A 58 -5.08 -6.41 -3.67
N TYR A 59 -3.86 -6.95 -3.53
CA TYR A 59 -2.81 -6.79 -4.52
C TYR A 59 -3.23 -7.30 -5.91
N ASP A 60 -3.80 -8.51 -5.97
CA ASP A 60 -4.26 -9.12 -7.23
C ASP A 60 -5.37 -8.30 -7.88
N MET A 61 -6.29 -7.77 -7.07
CA MET A 61 -7.36 -6.90 -7.59
C MET A 61 -6.83 -5.57 -8.11
N MET A 62 -5.81 -4.99 -7.46
CA MET A 62 -5.13 -3.80 -7.98
C MET A 62 -4.47 -4.06 -9.34
N GLN A 63 -3.92 -5.27 -9.58
CA GLN A 63 -3.34 -5.62 -10.88
C GLN A 63 -4.42 -5.98 -11.92
N SER A 64 -5.57 -6.50 -11.48
CA SER A 64 -6.64 -6.94 -12.39
C SER A 64 -7.44 -5.79 -12.98
N VAL A 65 -7.53 -4.65 -12.30
CA VAL A 65 -8.28 -3.49 -12.80
C VAL A 65 -7.47 -2.71 -13.82
N LYS A 66 -8.16 -2.11 -14.81
CA LYS A 66 -7.51 -1.30 -15.85
C LYS A 66 -7.14 0.11 -15.37
N ALA A 67 -7.85 0.62 -14.37
CA ALA A 67 -7.58 1.92 -13.77
C ALA A 67 -6.29 1.88 -12.94
N ASP A 68 -5.48 2.92 -13.01
CA ASP A 68 -4.26 2.98 -12.20
C ASP A 68 -4.59 3.16 -10.72
N VAL A 69 -3.93 2.37 -9.88
CA VAL A 69 -4.04 2.48 -8.42
C VAL A 69 -2.83 3.23 -7.89
N HIS A 70 -3.06 4.44 -7.39
CA HIS A 70 -2.09 5.24 -6.68
C HIS A 70 -2.04 4.79 -5.23
N THR A 71 -0.86 4.51 -4.71
CA THR A 71 -0.69 4.12 -3.31
C THR A 71 0.02 5.22 -2.54
N VAL A 72 -0.50 5.58 -1.37
CA VAL A 72 0.03 6.65 -0.53
C VAL A 72 0.24 6.12 0.88
N ALA A 73 1.50 5.98 1.30
CA ALA A 73 1.85 5.60 2.66
C ALA A 73 1.80 6.82 3.61
N VAL A 74 1.01 6.69 4.66
CA VAL A 74 0.82 7.66 5.73
C VAL A 74 1.12 6.97 7.06
N GLY A 75 1.98 7.56 7.90
CA GLY A 75 2.31 6.98 9.21
C GLY A 75 2.98 5.61 9.10
N ASP A 76 2.51 4.62 9.85
CA ASP A 76 3.13 3.28 9.84
C ASP A 76 2.58 2.39 8.73
N VAL A 77 3.48 1.86 7.90
CA VAL A 77 3.18 0.90 6.83
C VAL A 77 4.19 -0.23 6.92
N ALA A 78 3.81 -1.33 7.58
CA ALA A 78 4.67 -2.46 7.86
C ALA A 78 4.05 -3.80 7.37
N SER A 79 4.90 -4.82 7.22
CA SER A 79 4.49 -6.17 6.79
C SER A 79 3.73 -6.19 5.46
N ILE A 80 2.58 -6.86 5.38
CA ILE A 80 1.76 -6.98 4.17
C ILE A 80 1.28 -5.62 3.63
N ALA A 81 1.15 -4.60 4.47
CA ALA A 81 0.81 -3.25 4.01
C ALA A 81 1.94 -2.63 3.16
N SER A 82 3.21 -2.93 3.48
CA SER A 82 4.35 -2.53 2.62
C SER A 82 4.30 -3.22 1.26
N PHE A 83 3.78 -4.46 1.21
CA PHE A 83 3.62 -5.19 -0.05
C PHE A 83 2.52 -4.56 -0.92
N ILE A 84 1.36 -4.24 -0.32
CA ILE A 84 0.27 -3.54 -1.01
C ILE A 84 0.74 -2.17 -1.53
N LEU A 85 1.50 -1.41 -0.72
CA LEU A 85 2.08 -0.13 -1.12
C LEU A 85 2.91 -0.26 -2.42
N LEU A 86 3.72 -1.31 -2.52
CA LEU A 86 4.56 -1.55 -3.70
C LEU A 86 3.77 -1.98 -4.94
N GLY A 87 2.58 -2.55 -4.75
CA GLY A 87 1.68 -2.96 -5.83
C GLY A 87 1.00 -1.83 -6.60
N GLY A 88 1.11 -0.58 -6.12
CA GLY A 88 0.61 0.57 -6.87
C GLY A 88 1.34 0.78 -8.21
N THR A 89 0.69 1.48 -9.15
CA THR A 89 1.26 1.74 -10.48
C THR A 89 2.54 2.58 -10.37
N ILE A 90 3.60 2.22 -11.12
CA ILE A 90 4.83 3.03 -11.23
C ILE A 90 4.57 4.21 -12.17
N PRO A 91 4.87 5.48 -11.82
CA PRO A 91 5.57 6.00 -10.64
C PRO A 91 4.65 6.53 -9.51
N LYS A 92 3.35 6.22 -9.54
CA LYS A 92 2.27 6.74 -8.67
C LYS A 92 2.27 6.17 -7.24
N ARG A 93 3.45 5.82 -6.71
CA ARG A 93 3.65 5.30 -5.35
C ARG A 93 4.30 6.39 -4.51
N LEU A 94 3.56 6.90 -3.53
CA LEU A 94 3.98 8.02 -2.69
C LEU A 94 4.10 7.56 -1.24
N ALA A 95 5.03 8.16 -0.52
CA ALA A 95 5.16 7.98 0.92
C ALA A 95 5.47 9.34 1.55
N PHE A 96 4.75 9.69 2.61
CA PHE A 96 5.06 10.89 3.37
C PHE A 96 6.45 10.77 4.04
N PRO A 97 7.18 11.89 4.25
CA PRO A 97 8.54 11.86 4.81
C PRO A 97 8.66 11.18 6.17
N HIS A 98 7.59 11.21 6.97
CA HIS A 98 7.52 10.60 8.30
C HIS A 98 6.84 9.23 8.30
N ALA A 99 6.46 8.72 7.14
CA ALA A 99 5.85 7.40 7.08
C ALA A 99 6.91 6.33 7.40
N TRP A 100 6.68 5.57 8.47
CA TRP A 100 7.52 4.44 8.83
C TRP A 100 7.27 3.32 7.82
N ARG A 101 8.30 2.96 7.06
CA ARG A 101 8.28 1.82 6.14
C ARG A 101 9.27 0.80 6.63
N GLN A 102 8.82 -0.44 6.88
CA GLN A 102 9.69 -1.51 7.39
C GLN A 102 10.93 -1.70 6.50
N TRP A 103 10.78 -1.57 5.18
CA TRP A 103 11.87 -1.68 4.22
C TRP A 103 12.85 -0.50 4.21
N ASP A 104 12.43 0.73 4.55
CA ASP A 104 13.35 1.87 4.64
C ASP A 104 14.24 1.77 5.87
N PHE A 105 13.71 1.26 6.98
CA PHE A 105 14.53 0.91 8.13
C PHE A 105 15.53 -0.18 7.75
N TYR A 106 15.06 -1.27 7.14
CA TYR A 106 15.93 -2.36 6.71
C TYR A 106 17.01 -1.93 5.71
N LEU A 107 16.69 -1.07 4.74
CA LEU A 107 17.64 -0.54 3.76
C LEU A 107 18.60 0.47 4.38
N LYS A 108 18.15 1.35 5.29
CA LYS A 108 19.04 2.25 6.02
C LYS A 108 19.99 1.45 6.91
N GLU A 109 19.51 0.42 7.60
CA GLU A 109 20.30 -0.47 8.45
C GLU A 109 21.29 -1.28 7.61
N LYS A 110 20.85 -1.92 6.52
CA LYS A 110 21.73 -2.64 5.58
C LYS A 110 22.76 -1.73 4.94
N ARG A 111 22.38 -0.53 4.48
CA ARG A 111 23.32 0.43 3.89
C ARG A 111 24.34 0.88 4.95
N ARG A 112 23.92 1.08 6.20
CA ARG A 112 24.81 1.40 7.33
C ARG A 112 25.75 0.24 7.68
N LEU A 113 25.27 -1.01 7.61
CA LEU A 113 26.07 -2.23 7.81
C LEU A 113 27.07 -2.44 6.66
N CYS A 114 26.65 -2.32 5.40
CA CYS A 114 27.55 -2.39 4.24
C CYS A 114 28.64 -1.30 4.29
N LEU A 115 28.28 -0.07 4.67
CA LEU A 115 29.25 1.03 4.85
C LEU A 115 30.18 0.81 6.04
N ARG A 116 29.75 0.05 7.06
CA ARG A 116 30.62 -0.39 8.17
C ARG A 116 31.61 -1.46 7.70
N HIS A 117 31.16 -2.46 6.94
CA HIS A 117 32.03 -3.51 6.44
C HIS A 117 33.07 -2.99 5.43
N MET A 118 32.73 -2.03 4.58
CA MET A 118 33.70 -1.37 3.68
C MET A 118 34.75 -0.50 4.39
N LYS A 119 34.58 -0.19 5.68
CA LYS A 119 35.58 0.55 6.48
C LYS A 119 36.62 -0.35 7.16
N TYR A 120 36.48 -1.67 7.06
CA TYR A 120 37.41 -2.65 7.67
C TYR A 120 38.24 -3.43 6.64
N GLU A 121 38.17 -3.07 5.36
CA GLU A 121 38.92 -3.72 4.26
C GLU A 121 40.12 -2.89 3.73
N TYR A 122 40.58 -1.88 4.49
CA TYR A 122 41.78 -1.09 4.16
C TYR A 122 42.63 -0.85 5.40
#